data_AF-A0A528TIZ7-F1
#
_entry.id   AF-A0A528TIZ7-F1
#
_cell.length_a   1.000
_cell.length_b   1.000
_cell.length_c   1.000
_cell.angle_alpha   90.00
_cell.angle_beta   90.00
_cell.angle_gamma   90.00
#
_symmetry.space_group_name_H-M   'P 1'
#
loop_
_entity.id
_entity.type
_entity.pdbx_description
1 polymer ?
#
loop_
_entity_poly.entity_id
_entity_poly.type
_entity_poly.pdbx_seq_one_letter_code
_entity_poly.pdbx_strand_id
1 'polypeptide(L)'
;SNAQSLDKLYGRNVTISVDVKSVSLLNNTTASLRFSTTTRRENSSTTDNWVAVVKFRYTTTPIKNEWRFDNPLGFQVVEYRRDQESAPTAGSAQ
;
A
#
# COMPACT_ATOMS: atom_id res chain seq x y z
N SER A 1 -3.43 20.32 -10.15
CA SER A 1 -4.58 19.69 -9.48
C SER A 1 -4.83 18.32 -10.10
N ASN A 2 -4.50 17.23 -9.40
CA ASN A 2 -4.78 15.87 -9.87
C ASN A 2 -6.26 15.54 -9.56
N ALA A 3 -7.01 15.14 -10.58
CA ALA A 3 -8.43 14.80 -10.44
C ALA A 3 -8.66 13.43 -9.75
N GLN A 4 -7.62 12.61 -9.64
CA GLN A 4 -7.64 11.31 -8.97
C GLN A 4 -7.11 11.35 -7.53
N SER A 5 -6.85 12.54 -6.97
CA SER A 5 -6.39 12.63 -5.58
C SER A 5 -7.45 12.05 -4.63
N LEU A 6 -7.00 11.19 -3.72
CA LEU A 6 -7.86 10.39 -2.84
C LEU A 6 -8.73 11.26 -1.92
N ASP A 7 -8.21 12.41 -1.49
CA ASP A 7 -8.93 13.39 -0.68
C ASP A 7 -10.16 13.96 -1.41
N LYS A 8 -10.08 14.13 -2.73
CA LYS A 8 -11.20 14.59 -3.56
C LYS A 8 -12.19 13.49 -3.91
N LEU A 9 -11.70 12.26 -4.10
CA LEU A 9 -12.53 11.14 -4.57
C LEU A 9 -13.36 10.50 -3.44
N TYR A 10 -12.80 10.45 -2.24
CA TYR A 10 -13.35 9.68 -1.12
C TYR A 10 -14.00 10.55 -0.04
N GLY A 11 -13.63 11.83 0.07
CA GLY A 11 -14.13 12.71 1.13
C GLY A 11 -13.93 12.10 2.52
N ARG A 12 -14.79 12.47 3.48
CA ARG A 12 -14.70 11.99 4.88
C ARG A 12 -15.39 10.63 5.12
N ASN A 13 -16.14 10.11 4.14
CA ASN A 13 -17.08 9.00 4.34
C ASN A 13 -16.59 7.65 3.79
N VAL A 14 -15.34 7.57 3.36
CA VAL A 14 -14.75 6.33 2.86
C VAL A 14 -13.44 6.05 3.58
N THR A 15 -13.33 4.84 4.13
CA THR A 15 -12.12 4.34 4.76
C THR A 15 -11.55 3.22 3.91
N ILE A 16 -10.26 3.29 3.58
CA ILE A 16 -9.54 2.20 2.91
C ILE A 16 -8.58 1.60 3.93
N SER A 17 -8.89 0.38 4.38
CA SER A 17 -8.02 -0.40 5.27
C SER A 17 -7.10 -1.29 4.45
N VAL A 18 -5.84 -1.41 4.87
CA VAL A 18 -4.84 -2.30 4.25
C VAL A 18 -4.52 -3.42 5.20
N ASP A 19 -4.61 -4.66 4.73
CA ASP A 19 -4.22 -5.86 5.48
C ASP A 19 -3.08 -6.57 4.74
N VAL A 20 -1.91 -6.69 5.39
CA VAL A 20 -0.73 -7.33 4.80
C VAL A 20 -0.74 -8.82 5.10
N LYS A 21 -0.90 -9.63 4.06
CA LYS A 21 -0.98 -11.09 4.16
C LYS A 21 0.40 -11.74 4.21
N SER A 22 1.32 -11.26 3.40
CA SER A 22 2.69 -11.77 3.40
C SER A 22 3.69 -10.77 2.85
N VAL A 23 4.94 -10.94 3.29
CA VAL A 23 6.11 -10.22 2.76
C VAL A 23 7.19 -11.27 2.45
N SER A 24 7.77 -11.20 1.27
CA SER A 24 8.81 -12.13 0.82
C SER A 24 9.95 -11.35 0.15
N LEU A 25 11.16 -11.51 0.65
CA LEU A 25 12.35 -10.92 0.02
C LEU A 25 12.71 -11.75 -1.22
N LEU A 26 12.64 -11.13 -2.39
CA LEU A 26 13.08 -11.74 -3.65
C LEU A 26 14.60 -11.66 -3.79
N ASN A 27 15.19 -10.57 -3.28
CA ASN A 27 16.62 -10.36 -3.13
C ASN A 27 16.87 -9.22 -2.12
N ASN A 28 18.13 -8.84 -1.92
CA ASN A 28 18.56 -7.85 -0.93
C ASN A 28 17.98 -6.43 -1.15
N THR A 29 17.39 -6.16 -2.31
CA THR A 29 16.86 -4.85 -2.71
C THR A 29 15.44 -4.91 -3.22
N THR A 30 14.78 -6.07 -3.20
CA THR A 30 13.44 -6.25 -3.77
C THR A 30 12.60 -7.19 -2.93
N ALA A 31 11.38 -6.77 -2.60
CA ALA A 31 10.40 -7.55 -1.88
C ALA A 31 9.10 -7.71 -2.70
N SER A 32 8.46 -8.87 -2.55
CA SER A 32 7.08 -9.11 -2.96
C SER A 32 6.19 -8.99 -1.71
N LEU A 33 5.10 -8.24 -1.82
CA LEU A 33 4.11 -8.07 -0.76
C LEU A 33 2.74 -8.52 -1.26
N ARG A 34 2.08 -9.42 -0.53
CA ARG A 34 0.67 -9.75 -0.76
C ARG A 34 -0.16 -9.05 0.29
N PHE A 35 -1.20 -8.35 -0.13
CA PHE A 35 -2.07 -7.61 0.76
C PHE A 35 -3.47 -7.45 0.18
N SER A 36 -4.42 -7.09 1.02
CA SER A 36 -5.76 -6.68 0.56
C SER A 36 -6.06 -5.24 0.95
N THR A 37 -6.88 -4.59 0.14
CA THR A 37 -7.47 -3.29 0.47
C THR A 37 -8.97 -3.46 0.64
N THR A 38 -9.50 -3.09 1.80
CA THR A 38 -10.95 -3.08 2.05
C THR A 38 -11.42 -1.64 2.06
N THR A 39 -12.22 -1.28 1.05
CA THR A 39 -12.87 0.02 0.95
C THR A 39 -14.23 -0.07 1.61
N ARG A 40 -14.41 0.64 2.73
CA ARG A 40 -15.69 0.74 3.45
C ARG A 40 -16.35 2.09 3.19
N ARG A 41 -17.61 2.05 2.74
CA ARG A 41 -18.54 3.18 2.68
C ARG A 41 -19.72 2.90 3.61
N GLU A 42 -20.57 3.89 3.80
CA GLU A 42 -21.71 3.86 4.74
C GLU A 42 -22.51 2.54 4.71
N ASN A 43 -22.78 2.01 3.50
CA ASN A 43 -23.58 0.78 3.31
C ASN A 43 -22.88 -0.30 2.47
N SER A 44 -21.60 -0.16 2.14
CA SER A 44 -20.90 -1.15 1.31
C SER A 44 -19.45 -1.34 1.71
N SER A 45 -18.97 -2.58 1.55
CA SER A 45 -17.57 -2.94 1.77
C SER A 45 -17.09 -3.79 0.61
N THR A 46 -15.99 -3.39 -0.03
CA THR A 46 -15.38 -4.13 -1.13
C THR A 46 -13.93 -4.41 -0.79
N THR A 47 -13.51 -5.67 -0.93
CA THR A 47 -12.15 -6.11 -0.65
C THR A 47 -11.49 -6.56 -1.95
N ASP A 48 -10.35 -5.94 -2.26
CA ASP A 48 -9.51 -6.28 -3.40
C ASP A 48 -8.19 -6.86 -2.93
N ASN A 49 -7.66 -7.83 -3.67
CA ASN A 49 -6.41 -8.53 -3.34
C ASN A 49 -5.31 -8.12 -4.32
N TRP A 50 -4.11 -7.89 -3.78
CA TRP A 50 -3.00 -7.30 -4.52
C TRP A 50 -1.70 -8.03 -4.25
N VAL A 51 -0.84 -8.05 -5.27
CA VAL A 51 0.58 -8.36 -5.15
C VAL A 51 1.37 -7.12 -5.57
N ALA A 52 2.24 -6.62 -4.69
CA ALA A 52 3.16 -5.55 -5.01
C ALA A 52 4.60 -6.06 -5.09
N VAL A 53 5.36 -5.50 -6.03
CA VAL A 53 6.81 -5.65 -6.08
C VAL A 53 7.42 -4.30 -5.76
N VAL A 54 8.29 -4.30 -4.75
CA VAL A 54 8.87 -3.09 -4.19
C VAL A 54 10.38 -3.20 -4.24
N LYS A 55 11.02 -2.25 -4.92
CA LYS A 55 12.47 -2.09 -4.88
C LYS A 55 12.82 -1.07 -3.81
N PHE A 56 13.78 -1.39 -2.96
CA PHE A 56 14.16 -0.55 -1.83
C PHE A 56 15.68 -0.46 -1.64
N ARG A 57 16.11 0.56 -0.90
CA ARG A 57 17.49 0.74 -0.42
C ARG A 57 17.49 1.31 0.99
N TYR A 58 18.64 1.21 1.66
CA TYR A 58 18.92 1.90 2.91
C TYR A 58 19.96 2.99 2.65
N THR A 59 19.80 4.15 3.27
CA THR A 59 20.80 5.23 3.22
C THR A 59 21.24 5.62 4.62
N THR A 60 22.55 5.79 4.80
CA THR A 60 23.16 6.29 6.03
C THR A 60 23.25 7.81 6.07
N THR A 61 22.87 8.50 4.99
CA THR A 61 22.97 9.96 4.90
C THR A 61 21.76 10.63 5.56
N PRO A 62 21.94 11.48 6.58
CA PRO A 62 20.84 12.08 7.31
C PRO A 62 20.11 13.12 6.46
N ILE A 63 18.84 12.86 6.17
CA ILE A 63 17.91 13.85 5.63
C ILE A 63 17.32 14.60 6.83
N LYS A 64 18.14 15.47 7.45
CA LYS A 64 17.80 16.29 8.65
C LYS A 64 17.51 15.50 9.94
N ASN A 65 17.83 16.10 11.09
CA ASN A 65 17.76 15.44 12.41
C ASN A 65 16.32 15.03 12.80
N GLU A 66 15.31 15.76 12.33
CA GLU A 66 13.88 15.56 12.62
C GLU A 66 13.32 14.24 12.07
N TRP A 67 13.80 13.77 10.92
CA TRP A 67 13.29 12.56 10.25
C TRP A 67 13.90 11.27 10.77
N ARG A 68 14.94 11.39 11.59
CA ARG A 68 15.69 10.25 12.12
C ARG A 68 14.91 9.45 13.16
N PHE A 69 13.91 10.08 13.79
CA PHE A 69 13.03 9.43 14.76
C PHE A 69 12.10 8.42 14.07
N ASP A 70 11.49 8.80 12.94
CA ASP A 70 10.56 7.92 12.21
C ASP A 70 11.25 6.92 11.28
N ASN A 71 12.42 7.28 10.71
CA ASN A 71 13.16 6.42 9.78
C ASN A 71 14.66 6.36 10.13
N PRO A 72 15.05 5.65 11.20
CA PRO A 72 16.43 5.62 11.71
C PRO A 72 17.43 4.97 10.73
N LEU A 73 16.97 4.07 9.85
CA LEU A 73 17.80 3.33 8.89
C LEU A 73 17.80 3.94 7.49
N GLY A 74 17.05 5.01 7.27
CA GLY A 74 16.90 5.62 5.95
C GLY A 74 16.34 4.64 4.92
N PHE A 75 15.36 3.81 5.30
CA PHE A 75 14.65 2.95 4.35
C PHE A 75 13.97 3.81 3.27
N GLN A 76 14.20 3.47 2.01
CA GLN A 76 13.67 4.20 0.86
C GLN A 76 13.13 3.22 -0.16
N VAL A 77 11.87 3.38 -0.53
CA VAL A 77 11.29 2.73 -1.71
C VAL A 77 11.72 3.52 -2.94
N VAL A 78 12.36 2.85 -3.89
CA VAL A 78 12.84 3.46 -5.14
C VAL A 78 11.92 3.14 -6.32
N GLU A 79 11.20 2.03 -6.24
CA GLU A 79 10.24 1.61 -7.24
C GLU A 79 9.12 0.83 -6.57
N TYR A 80 7.89 1.08 -7.03
CA TYR A 80 6.69 0.42 -6.53
C TYR A 80 5.77 0.11 -7.71
N ARG A 81 5.42 -1.16 -7.87
CA ARG A 81 4.34 -1.61 -8.76
C ARG A 81 3.41 -2.54 -8.00
N ARG A 82 2.13 -2.49 -8.33
CA ARG A 82 1.10 -3.34 -7.75
C ARG A 82 0.19 -3.88 -8.83
N ASP A 83 -0.03 -5.18 -8.81
CA ASP A 83 -0.92 -5.90 -9.71
C ASP A 83 -2.06 -6.54 -8.91
N GLN A 84 -3.21 -6.72 -9.55
CA GLN A 84 -4.35 -7.39 -8.95
C GLN A 84 -4.11 -8.90 -8.90
N GLU A 85 -4.27 -9.51 -7.73
CA GLU A 85 -3.99 -10.94 -7.51
C GLU A 85 -5.08 -11.82 -8.14
N SER A 86 -6.33 -11.36 -8.16
CA SER A 86 -7.48 -11.99 -8.81
C SER A 86 -8.63 -10.96 -8.94
N ALA A 87 -9.50 -11.13 -9.93
CA ALA A 87 -10.69 -10.28 -10.11
C ALA A 87 -11.52 -10.23 -8.81
N PRO A 88 -12.18 -9.11 -8.48
CA PRO A 88 -12.90 -8.97 -7.22
C PRO A 88 -13.91 -10.11 -7.11
N THR A 89 -13.87 -10.87 -6.03
CA THR A 89 -14.95 -11.80 -5.72
C THR A 89 -16.17 -10.94 -5.44
N ALA A 90 -17.06 -10.81 -6.42
CA ALA A 90 -18.37 -10.20 -6.22
C ALA A 90 -19.01 -10.96 -5.05
N GLY A 91 -19.20 -10.27 -3.93
CA GLY A 91 -19.82 -10.85 -2.76
C GLY A 91 -21.14 -11.50 -3.16
N SER A 92 -21.28 -12.78 -2.82
CA SER A 92 -22.54 -13.52 -2.89
C SER A 92 -23.64 -12.68 -2.24
N ALA A 93 -24.51 -12.12 -3.08
CA ALA A 93 -25.82 -11.64 -2.64
C ALA A 93 -26.65 -12.89 -2.34
N GLN A 94 -26.86 -13.16 -1.06
CA GLN A 94 -27.83 -14.12 -0.55
C GLN A 94 -29.23 -13.52 -0.63
#